data_AF-A0A1F7AUT4-F1
#
_entry.id   AF-A0A1F7AUT4-F1
#
_cell.length_a   1.000
_cell.length_b   1.000
_cell.length_c   1.000
_cell.angle_alpha   90.00
_cell.angle_beta   90.00
_cell.angle_gamma   90.00
#
_symmetry.space_group_name_H-M   'P 1'
#
loop_
_entity.id
_entity.type
_entity.pdbx_description
1 polymer ?
#
loop_
_entity_poly.entity_id
_entity_poly.type
_entity_poly.pdbx_seq_one_letter_code
_entity_poly.pdbx_strand_id
1 'polypeptide(L)'
;MNNFVTANDLKTKGVSAIEPFAKKGLETVITVRGVDTYVVLTTQAFNHLRECELTAALIESERDMKKGKYHKGSVEEHLKRITNG
;
A
#
# COMPACT_ATOMS: atom_id res chain seq x y z
N MET A 1 -21.66 3.07 -5.71
CA MET A 1 -21.71 4.42 -5.13
C MET A 1 -20.32 4.99 -5.31
N ASN A 2 -20.19 6.05 -6.11
CA ASN A 2 -18.91 6.58 -6.55
C ASN A 2 -18.39 7.59 -5.50
N ASN A 3 -17.38 7.20 -4.72
CA ASN A 3 -16.76 8.04 -3.68
C ASN A 3 -15.67 8.93 -4.29
N PHE A 4 -16.07 9.90 -5.10
CA PHE A 4 -15.13 10.84 -5.73
C PHE A 4 -15.22 12.20 -5.05
N VAL A 5 -14.05 12.80 -4.82
CA VAL A 5 -13.89 14.17 -4.34
C VAL A 5 -13.04 14.89 -5.37
N THR A 6 -13.50 16.03 -5.89
CA THR A 6 -12.65 16.81 -6.80
C THR A 6 -11.55 17.51 -6.00
N ALA A 7 -10.42 17.82 -6.65
CA ALA A 7 -9.40 18.67 -6.04
C ALA A 7 -9.95 20.02 -5.56
N ASN A 8 -10.98 20.54 -6.23
CA ASN A 8 -11.66 21.77 -5.81
C ASN A 8 -12.53 21.57 -4.55
N ASP A 9 -13.21 20.44 -4.41
CA ASP A 9 -13.94 20.10 -3.18
C ASP A 9 -12.99 20.03 -1.99
N LEU A 10 -11.84 19.37 -2.17
CA LEU A 10 -10.83 19.29 -1.11
C LEU A 10 -10.26 20.67 -0.76
N LYS A 11 -9.99 21.51 -1.77
CA LYS A 11 -9.50 22.89 -1.58
C LYS A 11 -10.50 23.76 -0.80
N THR A 12 -11.80 23.60 -1.05
CA THR A 12 -12.84 24.48 -0.51
C THR A 12 -13.43 24.00 0.81
N LYS A 13 -13.46 22.68 1.05
CA LYS A 13 -14.12 22.07 2.22
C LYS A 13 -13.15 21.35 3.17
N GLY A 14 -11.88 21.17 2.77
CA GLY A 14 -10.88 20.47 3.58
C GLY A 14 -11.29 19.04 3.92
N VAL A 15 -11.00 18.61 5.15
CA VAL A 15 -11.28 17.24 5.63
C VAL A 15 -12.78 16.89 5.60
N SER A 16 -13.67 17.87 5.72
CA SER A 16 -15.11 17.61 5.65
C SER A 16 -15.56 17.07 4.28
N ALA A 17 -14.77 17.27 3.22
CA ALA A 17 -15.02 16.68 1.90
C ALA A 17 -14.89 15.15 1.89
N ILE A 18 -14.06 14.58 2.77
CA ILE A 18 -13.71 13.16 2.78
C ILE A 18 -14.34 12.39 3.96
N GLU A 19 -14.78 13.10 5.01
CA GLU A 19 -15.36 12.51 6.23
C GLU A 19 -16.59 11.60 5.98
N PRO A 20 -17.54 11.92 5.07
CA PRO A 20 -18.69 11.07 4.80
C PRO A 20 -18.32 9.69 4.22
N PHE A 21 -17.19 9.62 3.53
CA PHE A 21 -16.68 8.40 2.91
C PHE A 21 -15.82 7.61 3.90
N ALA A 22 -15.02 8.30 4.72
CA ALA A 22 -14.26 7.71 5.80
C ALA A 22 -15.16 6.94 6.81
N LYS A 23 -16.34 7.48 7.14
CA LYS A 23 -17.31 6.83 8.05
C LYS A 23 -17.90 5.53 7.50
N LYS A 24 -17.85 5.33 6.18
CA LYS A 24 -18.32 4.10 5.54
C LYS A 24 -17.23 3.03 5.43
N GLY A 25 -16.00 3.33 5.87
CA GLY A 25 -14.86 2.44 5.70
C GLY A 25 -14.47 2.24 4.24
N LEU A 26 -14.91 3.13 3.36
CA LEU A 26 -14.67 3.05 1.91
C LEU A 26 -13.51 3.97 1.52
N GLU A 27 -12.82 3.61 0.45
CA GLU A 27 -11.85 4.49 -0.19
C GLU A 27 -12.52 5.71 -0.83
N THR A 28 -11.78 6.81 -0.91
CA THR A 28 -12.19 8.02 -1.61
C THR A 28 -11.18 8.37 -2.69
N VAL A 29 -11.65 8.47 -3.93
CA VAL A 29 -10.81 8.85 -5.06
C VAL A 29 -10.82 10.38 -5.20
N ILE A 30 -9.64 10.97 -5.24
CA ILE A 30 -9.48 12.39 -5.55
C ILE A 30 -9.21 12.55 -7.04
N THR A 31 -10.05 13.35 -7.70
CA THR A 31 -9.88 13.67 -9.12
C THR A 31 -9.25 15.03 -9.33
N VAL A 32 -8.28 15.09 -10.25
CA VAL A 32 -7.67 16.34 -10.71
C VAL A 32 -8.03 16.50 -12.18
N ARG A 33 -8.79 17.55 -12.52
CA ARG A 33 -9.26 17.79 -13.90
C ARG A 33 -9.97 16.57 -14.53
N GLY A 34 -10.75 15.85 -13.71
CA GLY A 34 -11.50 14.67 -14.14
C GLY A 34 -10.71 13.36 -14.19
N VAL A 35 -9.43 13.36 -13.78
CA VAL A 35 -8.57 12.17 -13.75
C VAL A 35 -8.41 11.67 -12.32
N ASP A 36 -8.61 10.37 -12.13
CA ASP A 36 -8.34 9.67 -10.86
C ASP A 36 -6.85 9.76 -10.55
N THR A 37 -6.51 10.56 -9.53
CA THR A 37 -5.10 10.92 -9.26
C THR A 37 -4.63 10.40 -7.91
N TYR A 38 -5.48 10.43 -6.89
CA TYR A 38 -5.13 9.96 -5.56
C TYR A 38 -6.25 9.13 -4.97
N VAL A 39 -5.91 8.27 -4.01
CA VAL A 39 -6.86 7.53 -3.19
C VAL A 39 -6.57 7.83 -1.72
N VAL A 40 -7.62 8.12 -0.96
CA VAL A 40 -7.56 8.32 0.49
C VAL A 40 -8.27 7.17 1.17
N LEU A 41 -7.58 6.59 2.16
CA LEU A 41 -8.09 5.52 3.02
C LEU A 41 -8.14 6.01 4.47
N THR A 42 -9.02 5.42 5.26
CA THR A 42 -8.89 5.52 6.72
C THR A 42 -7.62 4.80 7.18
N THR A 43 -7.04 5.22 8.30
CA THR A 43 -5.89 4.53 8.89
C THR A 43 -6.19 3.04 9.15
N GLN A 44 -7.42 2.71 9.54
CA GLN A 44 -7.85 1.33 9.74
C GLN A 44 -7.81 0.53 8.43
N ALA A 45 -8.36 1.06 7.34
CA ALA A 45 -8.34 0.39 6.04
C ALA A 45 -6.91 0.25 5.50
N PHE A 46 -6.09 1.29 5.64
CA PHE A 46 -4.67 1.26 5.27
C PHE A 46 -3.91 0.17 6.06
N ASN A 47 -4.08 0.13 7.38
CA ASN A 47 -3.41 -0.87 8.22
C ASN A 47 -3.85 -2.28 7.85
N HIS A 48 -5.14 -2.51 7.56
CA HIS A 48 -5.61 -3.81 7.11
C HIS A 48 -4.92 -4.28 5.83
N LEU A 49 -4.82 -3.40 4.82
CA LEU A 49 -4.12 -3.72 3.58
C LEU A 49 -2.63 -4.00 3.82
N ARG A 50 -1.99 -3.18 4.65
CA ARG A 50 -0.58 -3.36 5.04
C ARG A 50 -0.35 -4.72 5.71
N GLU A 51 -1.22 -5.13 6.63
CA GLU A 51 -1.12 -6.44 7.28
C GLU A 51 -1.30 -7.60 6.28
N CYS A 52 -2.19 -7.44 5.30
CA CYS A 52 -2.33 -8.41 4.21
C CYS A 52 -1.06 -8.53 3.37
N GLU A 53 -0.43 -7.42 3.00
CA GLU A 53 0.84 -7.41 2.24
C GLU A 53 1.97 -8.07 3.03
N LEU A 54 2.09 -7.77 4.33
CA LEU A 54 3.08 -8.38 5.22
C LEU A 54 2.86 -9.89 5.35
N THR A 55 1.60 -10.32 5.48
CA THR A 55 1.24 -11.74 5.54
C THR A 55 1.61 -12.46 4.25
N ALA A 56 1.39 -11.83 3.09
CA ALA A 56 1.77 -12.40 1.80
C ALA A 56 3.29 -12.55 1.68
N ALA A 57 4.06 -11.54 2.08
CA ALA A 57 5.52 -11.60 2.09
C ALA A 57 6.07 -12.69 3.02
N LEU A 58 5.42 -12.91 4.18
CA LEU A 58 5.76 -14.00 5.09
C LEU A 58 5.51 -15.37 4.45
N ILE A 59 4.33 -15.57 3.85
CA ILE A 59 3.97 -16.83 3.16
C ILE A 59 4.94 -17.11 2.00
N GLU A 60 5.33 -16.07 1.26
CA GLU A 60 6.33 -16.18 0.20
C GLU A 60 7.69 -16.61 0.76
N SER A 61 8.16 -15.97 1.82
CA SER A 61 9.42 -16.30 2.48
C SER A 61 9.43 -17.75 2.99
N GLU A 62 8.36 -18.20 3.64
CA GLU A 62 8.22 -19.59 4.11
C GLU A 62 8.25 -20.59 2.95
N ARG A 63 7.61 -20.24 1.83
CA ARG A 63 7.61 -21.06 0.61
C ARG A 63 9.01 -21.17 0.02
N ASP A 64 9.76 -20.08 0.00
CA ASP A 64 11.12 -20.06 -0.50
C ASP A 64 12.06 -20.86 0.40
N MET A 65 11.90 -20.78 1.73
CA MET A 65 12.63 -21.67 2.64
C MET A 65 12.34 -23.15 2.37
N LYS A 66 11.06 -23.52 2.22
CA LYS A 66 10.64 -24.91 1.92
C LYS A 66 11.19 -25.41 0.58
N LYS A 67 11.31 -24.51 -0.40
CA LYS A 67 11.85 -24.82 -1.74
C LYS A 67 13.37 -24.72 -1.84
N GLY A 68 14.07 -24.39 -0.76
CA GLY A 68 15.52 -24.19 -0.80
C GLY A 68 15.96 -22.94 -1.57
N LYS A 69 15.05 -21.99 -1.82
CA LYS A 69 15.32 -20.73 -2.53
C LYS A 69 15.91 -19.68 -1.60
N TYR A 70 17.02 -20.02 -0.97
CA TYR A 70 17.77 -19.11 -0.11
C TYR A 70 19.24 -19.50 -0.14
N HIS A 71 20.10 -18.56 0.26
CA HIS A 71 21.53 -18.80 0.33
C HIS A 71 21.99 -18.90 1.78
N LYS A 72 22.89 -19.85 2.05
CA LYS A 72 23.65 -19.94 3.29
C LYS A 72 25.08 -19.50 3.00
N GLY A 73 25.75 -18.88 3.96
CA GLY A 73 27.14 -18.43 3.80
C GLY A 73 27.49 -17.30 4.75
N SER A 74 28.75 -16.86 4.69
CA SER A 74 29.23 -15.71 5.44
C SER A 74 28.72 -14.40 4.84
N VAL A 75 28.88 -13.30 5.59
CA VAL A 75 28.55 -11.96 5.10
C VAL A 75 29.42 -11.59 3.89
N GLU A 76 30.70 -11.97 3.89
CA GLU A 76 31.64 -11.73 2.79
C GLU A 76 31.20 -12.45 1.50
N GLU A 77 30.72 -13.70 1.61
CA GLU A 77 30.17 -14.45 0.47
C GLU A 77 28.89 -13.81 -0.07
N HIS A 78 28.03 -13.31 0.82
CA HIS A 78 26.84 -12.55 0.44
C HIS A 78 27.19 -11.26 -0.30
N LEU A 79 28.13 -10.46 0.23
CA LEU A 79 28.57 -9.21 -0.38
C LEU A 79 29.12 -9.46 -1.79
N LYS A 80 30.02 -10.44 -1.96
CA LYS A 80 30.54 -10.83 -3.28
C LYS A 80 29.43 -11.20 -4.26
N ARG A 81 28.35 -11.85 -3.80
CA ARG A 81 27.21 -12.24 -4.64
C ARG A 81 26.39 -11.03 -5.12
N ILE A 82 26.18 -10.01 -4.27
CA ILE A 82 25.29 -8.88 -4.59
C ILE A 82 26.00 -7.67 -5.21
N THR A 83 27.33 -7.56 -5.09
CA THR A 83 28.11 -6.44 -5.66
C THR A 83 28.76 -6.73 -7.00
N ASN A 84 28.78 -7.98 -7.45
CA ASN A 84 29.37 -8.39 -8.74
C ASN A 84 28.34 -8.44 -9.89
N GLY A 85 27.22 -7.72 -9.76
CA GLY A 85 26.17 -7.60 -10.77
C GLY A 85 26.26 -6.31 -11.56
#